data_AF-C1EBD8-F1
#
_entry.id   AF-C1EBD8-F1
#
_cell.length_a   1.000
_cell.length_b   1.000
_cell.length_c   1.000
_cell.angle_alpha   90.00
_cell.angle_beta   90.00
_cell.angle_gamma   90.00
#
_symmetry.space_group_name_H-M   'P 1'
#
loop_
_entity.id
_entity.type
_entity.pdbx_description
1 polymer ?
#
loop_
_entity_poly.entity_id
_entity_poly.type
_entity_poly.pdbx_seq_one_letter_code
_entity_poly.pdbx_strand_id
1 'polypeptide(L)'
;MTWQYNGNFDQLEYMVRLKGGYGGNAQCVKYLLGSHDQCGKRPGHSHDLGHWVGRFGGRMEWRARATARLWWGVMCAGQGLPMMFMGTETHQDGHWHVDEDAKFDWGLLNMIAEKGVDNGALYAKQGMAHVKAANEVRVKHKALTMGDYKRTHRDDNNGILACERYYQNDETGEKERLIVVVNAGDGQWDEQGMYGVAIGGQWENCAGFEEVYNSQSAEFGGWENSGNKQRGVIQQDNDQLMICIPKLSVQIFKMLWGAPPAAVDPDVEHAKLAAAAAQSISALQ
;
A
#
# COMPACT_ATOMS: atom_id res chain seq x y z
N MET A 1 2.16 16.02 -16.58
CA MET A 1 1.03 15.78 -15.67
C MET A 1 1.58 15.12 -14.41
N THR A 2 1.83 15.90 -13.36
CA THR A 2 2.31 15.43 -12.06
C THR A 2 1.11 14.97 -11.25
N TRP A 3 0.98 13.66 -11.02
CA TRP A 3 -0.10 13.04 -10.25
C TRP A 3 0.11 13.22 -8.73
N GLN A 4 0.16 14.48 -8.28
CA GLN A 4 -0.17 14.79 -6.89
C GLN A 4 -1.71 14.78 -6.79
N TYR A 5 -2.25 14.24 -5.71
CA TYR A 5 -3.68 14.39 -5.44
C TYR A 5 -3.98 15.87 -5.26
N ASN A 6 -4.52 16.50 -6.31
CA ASN A 6 -4.93 17.90 -6.32
C ASN A 6 -6.45 18.01 -6.08
N GLY A 7 -7.01 17.13 -5.24
CA GLY A 7 -8.46 17.06 -5.01
C GLY A 7 -9.26 16.30 -6.07
N ASN A 8 -8.61 15.67 -7.07
CA ASN A 8 -9.31 14.93 -8.12
C ASN A 8 -9.62 13.49 -7.67
N PHE A 9 -10.74 13.30 -6.98
CA PHE A 9 -11.16 11.98 -6.48
C PHE A 9 -11.49 11.00 -7.60
N ASP A 10 -12.08 11.46 -8.71
CA ASP A 10 -12.44 10.57 -9.83
C ASP A 10 -11.20 9.90 -10.44
N GLN A 11 -10.09 10.63 -10.47
CA GLN A 11 -8.79 10.11 -10.86
C GLN A 11 -8.25 9.07 -9.87
N LEU A 12 -8.39 9.30 -8.56
CA LEU A 12 -8.03 8.34 -7.53
C LEU A 12 -8.87 7.05 -7.64
N GLU A 13 -10.19 7.19 -7.74
CA GLU A 13 -11.12 6.07 -7.86
C GLU A 13 -10.84 5.27 -9.14
N TYR A 14 -10.56 5.94 -10.27
CA TYR A 14 -10.17 5.31 -11.53
C TYR A 14 -8.95 4.39 -11.39
N MET A 15 -8.01 4.73 -10.51
CA MET A 15 -6.84 3.90 -10.28
C MET A 15 -7.13 2.64 -9.45
N VAL A 16 -8.23 2.62 -8.69
CA VAL A 16 -8.62 1.44 -7.90
C VAL A 16 -9.66 0.57 -8.63
N ARG A 17 -10.59 1.15 -9.39
CA ARG A 17 -11.62 0.41 -10.13
C ARG A 17 -11.24 0.11 -11.58
N LEU A 18 -11.97 -0.77 -12.23
CA LEU A 18 -11.83 -1.03 -13.66
C LEU A 18 -12.48 0.09 -14.48
N LYS A 19 -11.82 0.53 -15.57
CA LYS A 19 -12.44 1.48 -16.51
C LYS A 19 -13.60 0.80 -17.24
N GLY A 20 -14.67 1.55 -17.48
CA GLY A 20 -15.76 1.10 -18.35
C GLY A 20 -15.26 0.64 -19.72
N GLY A 21 -15.79 -0.47 -20.21
CA GLY A 21 -15.36 -1.12 -21.46
C GLY A 21 -14.43 -2.32 -21.27
N TYR A 22 -13.91 -2.54 -20.07
CA TYR A 22 -13.23 -3.79 -19.71
C TYR A 22 -14.15 -4.66 -18.85
N GLY A 23 -14.16 -5.97 -19.10
CA GLY A 23 -14.94 -6.97 -18.37
C GLY A 23 -14.16 -7.70 -17.28
N GLY A 24 -12.87 -7.43 -17.09
CA GLY A 24 -12.11 -8.03 -16.00
C GLY A 24 -10.67 -7.52 -15.85
N ASN A 25 -10.03 -7.96 -14.76
CA ASN A 25 -8.67 -7.53 -14.38
C ASN A 25 -7.62 -7.76 -15.48
N ALA A 26 -7.69 -8.86 -16.20
CA ALA A 26 -6.72 -9.20 -17.25
C ALA A 26 -6.82 -8.30 -18.51
N GLN A 27 -7.87 -7.50 -18.65
CA GLN A 27 -8.15 -6.76 -19.87
C GLN A 27 -7.65 -5.30 -19.84
N CYS A 28 -7.24 -4.79 -18.67
CA CYS A 28 -6.82 -3.40 -18.49
C CYS A 28 -5.43 -3.33 -17.86
N VAL A 29 -4.45 -2.72 -18.54
CA VAL A 29 -3.12 -2.46 -17.97
C VAL A 29 -3.08 -1.07 -17.34
N LYS A 30 -2.60 -0.97 -16.10
CA LYS A 30 -2.39 0.29 -15.37
C LYS A 30 -0.91 0.53 -15.19
N TYR A 31 -0.41 1.66 -15.68
CA TYR A 31 1.03 1.98 -15.71
C TYR A 31 1.33 3.40 -15.24
N LEU A 32 0.64 3.84 -14.18
CA LEU A 32 0.74 5.20 -13.67
C LEU A 32 2.19 5.61 -13.37
N LEU A 33 3.00 4.68 -12.85
CA LEU A 33 4.40 4.93 -12.52
C LEU A 33 5.32 5.07 -13.74
N GLY A 34 4.81 4.88 -14.95
CA GLY A 34 5.55 5.07 -16.19
C GLY A 34 5.71 3.79 -16.99
N SER A 35 5.56 3.91 -18.31
CA SER A 35 6.16 2.99 -19.29
C SER A 35 7.55 3.50 -19.72
N HIS A 36 8.25 2.72 -20.54
CA HIS A 36 9.51 3.14 -21.16
C HIS A 36 9.39 4.46 -21.95
N ASP A 37 8.24 4.71 -22.59
CA ASP A 37 7.99 5.96 -23.34
C ASP A 37 7.79 7.17 -22.42
N GLN A 38 7.44 6.96 -21.15
CA GLN A 38 7.25 8.04 -20.18
C GLN A 38 8.50 8.29 -19.33
N CYS A 39 9.27 7.24 -19.06
CA CYS A 39 10.53 7.34 -18.33
C CYS A 39 11.70 7.72 -19.25
N GLY A 40 11.62 7.39 -20.54
CA GLY A 40 12.66 7.66 -21.51
C GLY A 40 12.77 9.14 -21.89
N LYS A 41 13.93 9.52 -22.44
CA LYS A 41 14.11 10.80 -23.16
C LYS A 41 14.42 10.52 -24.62
N ARG A 42 13.65 11.07 -25.55
CA ARG A 42 13.89 10.94 -26.99
C ARG A 42 13.74 12.28 -27.70
N PRO A 43 14.66 12.66 -28.61
CA PRO A 43 14.50 13.89 -29.39
C PRO A 43 13.15 13.93 -30.11
N GLY A 44 12.38 15.01 -29.90
CA GLY A 44 11.07 15.22 -30.55
C GLY A 44 9.86 14.56 -29.87
N HIS A 45 10.03 13.91 -28.72
CA HIS A 45 8.91 13.31 -27.97
C HIS A 45 8.37 14.26 -26.89
N SER A 46 7.06 14.24 -26.71
CA SER A 46 6.32 15.13 -25.79
C SER A 46 5.99 14.51 -24.43
N HIS A 47 6.40 13.25 -24.20
CA HIS A 47 6.02 12.46 -23.02
C HIS A 47 7.19 12.09 -22.11
N ASP A 48 8.33 12.77 -22.27
CA ASP A 48 9.58 12.51 -21.55
C ASP A 48 9.53 13.05 -20.11
N LEU A 49 8.82 12.35 -19.24
CA LEU A 49 8.61 12.76 -17.84
C LEU A 49 9.73 12.29 -16.90
N GLY A 50 10.55 11.32 -17.33
CA GLY A 50 11.54 10.66 -16.47
C GLY A 50 10.90 9.68 -15.48
N HIS A 51 11.72 9.02 -14.67
CA HIS A 51 11.25 8.13 -13.62
C HIS A 51 10.38 8.85 -12.60
N TRP A 52 9.48 8.11 -11.94
CA TRP A 52 8.47 8.67 -11.05
C TRP A 52 9.06 9.65 -10.03
N VAL A 53 10.09 9.23 -9.28
CA VAL A 53 10.62 10.04 -8.17
C VAL A 53 11.24 11.37 -8.66
N GLY A 54 11.82 11.39 -9.86
CA GLY A 54 12.36 12.61 -10.48
C GLY A 54 11.33 13.69 -10.75
N ARG A 55 10.08 13.28 -10.97
CA ARG A 55 8.95 14.20 -11.16
C ARG A 55 8.55 14.92 -9.87
N PHE A 56 9.03 14.46 -8.72
CA PHE A 56 8.60 14.92 -7.39
C PHE A 56 9.76 15.34 -6.48
N GLY A 57 10.87 15.82 -7.05
CA GLY A 57 12.02 16.31 -6.28
C GLY A 57 13.17 15.30 -6.17
N GLY A 58 13.03 14.14 -6.81
CA GLY A 58 14.10 13.18 -6.97
C GLY A 58 14.18 12.12 -5.89
N ARG A 59 15.10 11.17 -6.06
CA ARG A 59 15.17 9.97 -5.20
C ARG A 59 15.46 10.28 -3.73
N MET A 60 16.08 11.42 -3.43
CA MET A 60 16.40 11.83 -2.07
C MET A 60 15.20 12.43 -1.34
N GLU A 61 14.18 12.89 -2.07
CA GLU A 61 12.95 13.43 -1.49
C GLU A 61 12.05 12.30 -0.95
N TRP A 62 11.76 12.33 0.35
CA TRP A 62 10.94 11.29 0.99
C TRP A 62 9.54 11.24 0.38
N ARG A 63 8.94 12.40 0.11
CA ARG A 63 7.61 12.50 -0.49
C ARG A 63 7.56 11.86 -1.88
N ALA A 64 8.63 12.02 -2.67
CA ALA A 64 8.75 11.39 -3.98
C ALA A 64 8.69 9.85 -3.88
N ARG A 65 9.44 9.29 -2.92
CA ARG A 65 9.42 7.84 -2.64
C ARG A 65 8.06 7.38 -2.07
N ALA A 66 7.50 8.13 -1.12
CA ALA A 66 6.21 7.82 -0.50
C ALA A 66 5.06 7.80 -1.52
N THR A 67 5.01 8.77 -2.43
CA THR A 67 4.03 8.78 -3.52
C THR A 67 4.24 7.64 -4.52
N ALA A 68 5.48 7.26 -4.82
CA ALA A 68 5.75 6.06 -5.63
C ALA A 68 5.16 4.81 -4.97
N ARG A 69 5.36 4.68 -3.65
CA ARG A 69 4.80 3.58 -2.85
C ARG A 69 3.28 3.57 -2.84
N LEU A 70 2.66 4.71 -2.55
CA LEU A 70 1.21 4.91 -2.64
C LEU A 70 0.67 4.39 -3.96
N TRP A 71 1.18 4.91 -5.08
CA TRP A 71 0.58 4.64 -6.38
C TRP A 71 0.87 3.24 -6.90
N TRP A 72 2.03 2.65 -6.57
CA TRP A 72 2.26 1.24 -6.88
C TRP A 72 1.36 0.34 -6.03
N GLY A 73 1.21 0.63 -4.74
CA GLY A 73 0.26 -0.05 -3.85
C GLY A 73 -1.17 0.03 -4.37
N VAL A 74 -1.62 1.21 -4.84
CA VAL A 74 -2.94 1.41 -5.46
C VAL A 74 -3.11 0.52 -6.68
N MET A 75 -2.13 0.49 -7.59
CA MET A 75 -2.24 -0.35 -8.79
C MET A 75 -2.23 -1.84 -8.47
N CYS A 76 -1.49 -2.28 -7.45
CA CYS A 76 -1.49 -3.68 -7.01
C CYS A 76 -2.80 -4.07 -6.31
N ALA A 77 -3.38 -3.17 -5.51
CA ALA A 77 -4.62 -3.38 -4.77
C ALA A 77 -5.89 -3.12 -5.60
N GLY A 78 -5.77 -2.44 -6.73
CA GLY A 78 -6.88 -2.11 -7.65
C GLY A 78 -7.17 -3.19 -8.69
N GLN A 79 -8.25 -2.96 -9.44
CA GLN A 79 -8.58 -3.78 -10.61
C GLN A 79 -7.68 -3.44 -11.80
N GLY A 80 -7.43 -4.40 -12.70
CA GLY A 80 -6.48 -4.26 -13.81
C GLY A 80 -5.09 -4.83 -13.49
N LEU A 81 -4.25 -4.99 -14.50
CA LEU A 81 -2.87 -5.47 -14.38
C LEU A 81 -1.91 -4.29 -14.13
N PRO A 82 -1.21 -4.24 -12.98
CA PRO A 82 -0.20 -3.23 -12.73
C PRO A 82 1.03 -3.47 -13.62
N MET A 83 1.57 -2.40 -14.19
CA MET A 83 2.81 -2.40 -14.95
C MET A 83 3.71 -1.25 -14.49
N MET A 84 5.00 -1.53 -14.41
CA MET A 84 6.05 -0.57 -14.07
C MET A 84 7.22 -0.75 -15.04
N PHE A 85 7.87 0.33 -15.42
CA PHE A 85 9.12 0.27 -16.17
C PHE A 85 10.35 0.20 -15.25
N MET A 86 11.33 -0.61 -15.64
CA MET A 86 12.56 -0.86 -14.86
C MET A 86 13.24 0.43 -14.41
N GLY A 87 13.88 0.41 -13.25
CA GLY A 87 14.47 1.58 -12.59
C GLY A 87 13.51 2.25 -11.62
N THR A 88 12.21 2.17 -11.86
CA THR A 88 11.22 2.79 -10.98
C THR A 88 11.15 2.08 -9.61
N GLU A 89 11.37 0.77 -9.59
CA GLU A 89 11.44 -0.08 -8.40
C GLU A 89 12.63 0.23 -7.49
N THR A 90 13.71 0.79 -8.03
CA THR A 90 14.91 1.20 -7.27
C THR A 90 14.91 2.68 -6.93
N HIS A 91 13.80 3.38 -7.21
CA HIS A 91 13.71 4.84 -7.17
C HIS A 91 14.81 5.50 -8.03
N GLN A 92 15.15 4.93 -9.19
CA GLN A 92 16.01 5.61 -10.15
C GLN A 92 15.40 6.97 -10.51
N ASP A 93 16.26 7.96 -10.66
CA ASP A 93 15.91 9.34 -10.97
C ASP A 93 16.30 9.67 -12.42
N GLY A 94 15.81 10.80 -12.93
CA GLY A 94 16.09 11.28 -14.27
C GLY A 94 15.38 10.47 -15.34
N HIS A 95 15.89 10.58 -16.56
CA HIS A 95 15.35 9.87 -17.71
C HIS A 95 16.12 8.59 -17.97
N TRP A 96 15.39 7.59 -18.44
CA TRP A 96 15.99 6.39 -18.99
C TRP A 96 16.52 6.63 -20.41
N HIS A 97 17.69 6.08 -20.71
CA HIS A 97 18.21 5.96 -22.07
C HIS A 97 19.05 4.68 -22.20
N VAL A 98 19.45 4.33 -23.43
CA VAL A 98 20.38 3.22 -23.66
C VAL A 98 21.85 3.60 -23.43
N ASP A 99 22.13 4.90 -23.30
CA ASP A 99 23.49 5.41 -23.13
C ASP A 99 23.98 5.15 -21.70
N GLU A 100 25.30 5.04 -21.54
CA GLU A 100 25.95 4.69 -20.28
C GLU A 100 25.52 5.58 -19.10
N ASP A 101 25.33 6.88 -19.33
CA ASP A 101 25.00 7.86 -18.29
C ASP A 101 23.51 7.85 -17.87
N ALA A 102 22.65 7.15 -18.60
CA ALA A 102 21.19 7.20 -18.41
C ALA A 102 20.49 5.82 -18.47
N LYS A 103 21.25 4.73 -18.62
CA LYS A 103 20.73 3.36 -18.50
C LYS A 103 20.28 3.05 -17.08
N PHE A 104 19.77 1.83 -16.88
CA PHE A 104 19.47 1.36 -15.53
C PHE A 104 20.76 1.39 -14.68
N ASP A 105 20.73 2.13 -13.58
CA ASP A 105 21.88 2.32 -12.71
C ASP A 105 21.93 1.21 -11.63
N TRP A 106 22.66 0.15 -11.95
CA TRP A 106 22.95 -0.93 -10.99
C TRP A 106 23.79 -0.46 -9.79
N GLY A 107 24.52 0.66 -9.94
CA GLY A 107 25.28 1.28 -8.87
C GLY A 107 24.38 1.68 -7.70
N LEU A 108 23.10 2.00 -7.94
CA LEU A 108 22.13 2.34 -6.90
C LEU A 108 21.99 1.27 -5.81
N LEU A 109 22.28 0.01 -6.11
CA LEU A 109 22.19 -1.09 -5.13
C LEU A 109 23.45 -1.23 -4.25
N ASN A 110 24.56 -0.68 -4.73
CA ASN A 110 25.90 -0.84 -4.19
C ASN A 110 26.55 0.50 -3.80
N MET A 111 25.82 1.62 -3.88
CA MET A 111 26.32 2.91 -3.40
C MET A 111 26.69 2.78 -1.94
N ILE A 112 28.00 2.69 -1.65
CA ILE A 112 28.56 2.78 -0.31
C ILE A 112 28.88 4.25 -0.08
N ALA A 113 28.36 4.84 0.99
CA ALA A 113 28.64 6.23 1.30
C ALA A 113 30.13 6.46 1.59
N GLU A 114 30.79 7.26 0.75
CA GLU A 114 32.12 7.80 1.03
C GLU A 114 32.14 8.78 2.23
N LYS A 115 30.98 9.11 2.83
CA LYS A 115 30.85 10.13 3.89
C LYS A 115 29.89 9.79 5.03
N GLY A 116 29.73 8.50 5.37
CA GLY A 116 29.10 8.10 6.64
C GLY A 116 27.58 8.29 6.78
N VAL A 117 26.86 8.67 5.72
CA VAL A 117 25.39 8.59 5.66
C VAL A 117 24.98 7.98 4.33
N ASP A 118 24.77 6.66 4.33
CA ASP A 118 24.39 5.87 3.15
C ASP A 118 22.87 5.70 3.07
N ASN A 119 22.26 6.57 2.27
CA ASN A 119 20.84 6.52 1.98
C ASN A 119 20.55 6.04 0.55
N GLY A 120 21.57 5.93 -0.32
CA GLY A 120 21.40 5.57 -1.73
C GLY A 120 20.98 4.11 -1.88
N ALA A 121 21.83 3.19 -1.42
CA ALA A 121 21.53 1.75 -1.46
C ALA A 121 20.31 1.39 -0.61
N LEU A 122 20.14 2.07 0.53
CA LEU A 122 18.98 1.90 1.40
C LEU A 122 17.67 2.19 0.65
N TYR A 123 17.55 3.35 -0.01
CA TYR A 123 16.30 3.73 -0.68
C TYR A 123 15.99 2.83 -1.88
N ALA A 124 17.00 2.39 -2.63
CA ALA A 124 16.79 1.42 -3.71
C ALA A 124 16.26 0.08 -3.17
N LYS A 125 16.86 -0.43 -2.09
CA LYS A 125 16.43 -1.68 -1.45
C LYS A 125 15.03 -1.56 -0.84
N GLN A 126 14.70 -0.42 -0.23
CA GLN A 126 13.36 -0.13 0.29
C GLN A 126 12.31 -0.10 -0.82
N GLY A 127 12.61 0.52 -1.96
CA GLY A 127 11.75 0.52 -3.14
C GLY A 127 11.51 -0.89 -3.67
N MET A 128 12.57 -1.71 -3.79
CA MET A 128 12.46 -3.10 -4.22
C MET A 128 11.67 -3.96 -3.23
N ALA A 129 11.90 -3.80 -1.93
CA ALA A 129 11.17 -4.49 -0.87
C ALA A 129 9.68 -4.16 -0.93
N HIS A 130 9.34 -2.89 -1.14
CA HIS A 130 7.96 -2.44 -1.34
C HIS A 130 7.32 -3.08 -2.58
N VAL A 131 8.00 -3.01 -3.73
CA VAL A 131 7.46 -3.58 -4.99
C VAL A 131 7.24 -5.07 -4.84
N LYS A 132 8.19 -5.79 -4.21
CA LYS A 132 8.06 -7.21 -3.89
C LYS A 132 6.83 -7.48 -3.02
N ALA A 133 6.70 -6.80 -1.88
CA ALA A 133 5.59 -7.01 -0.94
C ALA A 133 4.23 -6.69 -1.57
N ALA A 134 4.13 -5.61 -2.34
CA ALA A 134 2.92 -5.23 -3.07
C ALA A 134 2.51 -6.28 -4.12
N ASN A 135 3.50 -6.90 -4.79
CA ASN A 135 3.25 -7.98 -5.73
C ASN A 135 2.84 -9.27 -5.01
N GLU A 136 3.50 -9.61 -3.91
CA GLU A 136 3.19 -10.79 -3.10
C GLU A 136 1.77 -10.73 -2.53
N VAL A 137 1.35 -9.61 -1.96
CA VAL A 137 -0.04 -9.46 -1.49
C VAL A 137 -1.03 -9.61 -2.64
N ARG A 138 -0.73 -9.01 -3.81
CA ARG A 138 -1.61 -9.13 -4.98
C ARG A 138 -1.78 -10.59 -5.40
N VAL A 139 -0.69 -11.32 -5.63
CA VAL A 139 -0.77 -12.70 -6.16
C VAL A 139 -1.29 -13.70 -5.12
N LYS A 140 -1.12 -13.42 -3.82
CA LYS A 140 -1.63 -14.24 -2.73
C LYS A 140 -3.17 -14.18 -2.60
N HIS A 141 -3.79 -13.08 -3.02
CA HIS A 141 -5.21 -12.82 -2.80
C HIS A 141 -6.00 -12.80 -4.11
N LYS A 142 -6.92 -13.75 -4.28
CA LYS A 142 -7.80 -13.83 -5.46
C LYS A 142 -8.73 -12.64 -5.58
N ALA A 143 -9.11 -12.04 -4.45
CA ALA A 143 -9.84 -10.77 -4.43
C ALA A 143 -9.11 -9.65 -5.19
N LEU A 144 -7.77 -9.66 -5.22
CA LEU A 144 -6.98 -8.64 -5.91
C LEU A 144 -6.72 -8.95 -7.39
N THR A 145 -6.60 -10.24 -7.75
CA THR A 145 -6.28 -10.69 -9.12
C THR A 145 -7.51 -10.96 -9.99
N MET A 146 -8.57 -11.50 -9.40
CA MET A 146 -9.77 -11.95 -10.10
C MET A 146 -11.05 -11.33 -9.55
N GLY A 147 -10.99 -10.75 -8.35
CA GLY A 147 -12.14 -10.17 -7.68
C GLY A 147 -12.61 -8.83 -8.26
N ASP A 148 -13.81 -8.47 -7.82
CA ASP A 148 -14.53 -7.25 -8.13
C ASP A 148 -14.19 -6.11 -7.16
N TYR A 149 -14.83 -4.97 -7.39
CA TYR A 149 -14.65 -3.72 -6.66
C TYR A 149 -16.00 -3.16 -6.22
N LYS A 150 -16.07 -2.70 -4.96
CA LYS A 150 -17.18 -1.89 -4.47
C LYS A 150 -16.66 -0.77 -3.58
N ARG A 151 -16.94 0.49 -3.92
CA ARG A 151 -16.60 1.64 -3.06
C ARG A 151 -17.38 1.57 -1.74
N THR A 152 -16.70 1.74 -0.61
CA THR A 152 -17.32 1.74 0.72
C THR A 152 -17.16 3.08 1.44
N HIS A 153 -16.06 3.80 1.21
CA HIS A 153 -15.79 5.10 1.83
C HIS A 153 -15.30 6.12 0.81
N ARG A 154 -15.70 7.38 0.99
CA ARG A 154 -15.20 8.54 0.24
C ARG A 154 -15.15 9.75 1.16
N ASP A 155 -13.95 10.31 1.31
CA ASP A 155 -13.71 11.58 1.98
C ASP A 155 -12.83 12.46 1.08
N ASP A 156 -13.49 13.37 0.37
CA ASP A 156 -12.85 14.29 -0.58
C ASP A 156 -11.99 15.34 0.11
N ASN A 157 -12.30 15.68 1.37
CA ASN A 157 -11.55 16.72 2.09
C ASN A 157 -10.17 16.21 2.49
N ASN A 158 -10.08 14.93 2.84
CA ASN A 158 -8.83 14.30 3.27
C ASN A 158 -8.14 13.48 2.17
N GLY A 159 -8.82 13.22 1.05
CA GLY A 159 -8.30 12.35 -0.01
C GLY A 159 -8.28 10.87 0.38
N ILE A 160 -9.27 10.44 1.17
CA ILE A 160 -9.40 9.05 1.62
C ILE A 160 -10.46 8.32 0.80
N LEU A 161 -10.07 7.19 0.23
CA LEU A 161 -10.93 6.25 -0.46
C LEU A 161 -10.81 4.90 0.22
N ALA A 162 -11.94 4.24 0.48
CA ALA A 162 -11.92 2.82 0.79
C ALA A 162 -12.85 2.05 -0.14
N CYS A 163 -12.43 0.83 -0.45
CA CYS A 163 -13.24 -0.09 -1.22
C CYS A 163 -13.06 -1.52 -0.75
N GLU A 164 -14.12 -2.27 -0.95
CA GLU A 164 -14.09 -3.70 -0.90
C GLU A 164 -13.51 -4.27 -2.20
N ARG A 165 -12.61 -5.24 -2.06
CA ARG A 165 -12.27 -6.20 -3.10
C ARG A 165 -12.82 -7.55 -2.69
N TYR A 166 -13.69 -8.14 -3.53
CA TYR A 166 -14.32 -9.42 -3.21
C TYR A 166 -14.13 -10.42 -4.35
N TYR A 167 -13.91 -11.68 -4.00
CA TYR A 167 -13.89 -12.79 -4.92
C TYR A 167 -14.75 -13.92 -4.35
N GLN A 168 -15.55 -14.52 -5.22
CA GLN A 168 -16.36 -15.69 -4.91
C GLN A 168 -16.35 -16.64 -6.11
N ASN A 169 -16.17 -17.92 -5.85
CA ASN A 169 -16.34 -18.98 -6.82
C ASN A 169 -17.41 -19.94 -6.29
N ASP A 170 -18.56 -19.96 -6.96
CA ASP A 170 -19.72 -20.74 -6.52
C ASP A 170 -19.50 -22.26 -6.70
N GLU A 171 -18.64 -22.68 -7.62
CA GLU A 171 -18.34 -24.10 -7.87
C GLU A 171 -17.43 -24.69 -6.78
N THR A 172 -16.42 -23.93 -6.33
CA THR A 172 -15.48 -24.37 -5.30
C THR A 172 -15.87 -23.94 -3.89
N GLY A 173 -16.82 -23.02 -3.75
CA GLY A 173 -17.20 -22.38 -2.49
C GLY A 173 -16.14 -21.41 -1.95
N GLU A 174 -15.08 -21.13 -2.72
CA GLU A 174 -14.01 -20.24 -2.30
C GLU A 174 -14.48 -18.79 -2.28
N LYS A 175 -14.21 -18.10 -1.17
CA LYS A 175 -14.57 -16.70 -0.99
C LYS A 175 -13.49 -15.93 -0.24
N GLU A 176 -13.25 -14.71 -0.69
CA GLU A 176 -12.29 -13.80 -0.08
C GLU A 176 -12.79 -12.37 -0.19
N ARG A 177 -12.69 -11.61 0.90
CA ARG A 177 -13.05 -10.20 0.95
C ARG A 177 -11.93 -9.42 1.63
N LEU A 178 -11.58 -8.28 1.04
CA LEU A 178 -10.57 -7.36 1.55
C LEU A 178 -11.13 -5.94 1.58
N ILE A 179 -10.66 -5.13 2.51
CA ILE A 179 -10.82 -3.68 2.48
C ILE A 179 -9.49 -3.06 2.06
N VAL A 180 -9.50 -2.29 0.98
CA VAL A 180 -8.37 -1.46 0.55
C VAL A 180 -8.67 -0.04 0.98
N VAL A 181 -7.76 0.56 1.76
CA VAL A 181 -7.84 1.95 2.21
C VAL A 181 -6.69 2.72 1.57
N VAL A 182 -7.04 3.77 0.84
CA VAL A 182 -6.10 4.67 0.18
C VAL A 182 -6.19 6.03 0.84
N ASN A 183 -5.05 6.55 1.29
CA ASN A 183 -4.89 7.93 1.71
C ASN A 183 -3.96 8.64 0.72
N ALA A 184 -4.53 9.41 -0.18
CA ALA A 184 -3.79 10.20 -1.16
C ALA A 184 -3.41 11.60 -0.65
N GLY A 185 -3.88 11.96 0.55
CA GLY A 185 -3.61 13.22 1.21
C GLY A 185 -2.41 13.19 2.16
N ASP A 186 -2.22 14.34 2.82
CA ASP A 186 -1.17 14.58 3.82
C ASP A 186 -1.62 14.34 5.26
N GLY A 187 -2.93 14.19 5.48
CA GLY A 187 -3.48 13.86 6.79
C GLY A 187 -2.99 12.50 7.28
N GLN A 188 -2.85 12.37 8.59
CA GLN A 188 -2.44 11.15 9.26
C GLN A 188 -3.25 10.98 10.55
N TRP A 189 -3.60 9.74 10.86
CA TRP A 189 -4.35 9.36 12.05
C TRP A 189 -3.64 8.20 12.73
N ASP A 190 -3.45 8.30 14.03
CA ASP A 190 -2.70 7.37 14.86
C ASP A 190 -3.59 6.81 15.98
N GLU A 191 -2.98 6.12 16.95
CA GLU A 191 -3.71 5.47 18.04
C GLU A 191 -4.43 6.47 18.96
N GLN A 192 -3.96 7.71 19.03
CA GLN A 192 -4.55 8.77 19.84
C GLN A 192 -5.78 9.41 19.17
N GLY A 193 -5.92 9.23 17.86
CA GLY A 193 -7.01 9.81 17.07
C GLY A 193 -7.30 9.01 15.82
N MET A 194 -7.75 7.76 15.98
CA MET A 194 -8.05 6.85 14.87
C MET A 194 -9.14 7.39 13.94
N TYR A 195 -9.07 7.02 12.68
CA TYR A 195 -10.05 7.39 11.67
C TYR A 195 -11.06 6.27 11.44
N GLY A 196 -12.35 6.63 11.42
CA GLY A 196 -13.44 5.71 11.08
C GLY A 196 -13.63 5.59 9.57
N VAL A 197 -13.16 4.48 8.99
CA VAL A 197 -13.39 4.17 7.58
C VAL A 197 -14.72 3.44 7.43
N ALA A 198 -15.65 3.99 6.66
CA ALA A 198 -16.92 3.32 6.38
C ALA A 198 -16.70 2.06 5.53
N ILE A 199 -17.14 0.92 6.07
CA ILE A 199 -17.09 -0.40 5.41
C ILE A 199 -18.51 -0.98 5.18
N GLY A 200 -19.54 -0.20 5.50
CA GLY A 200 -20.94 -0.58 5.38
C GLY A 200 -21.44 -1.37 6.58
N GLY A 201 -22.68 -1.90 6.52
CA GLY A 201 -23.26 -2.68 7.62
C GLY A 201 -22.45 -3.93 7.99
N GLN A 202 -22.86 -4.62 9.06
CA GLN A 202 -22.15 -5.78 9.59
C GLN A 202 -21.88 -6.86 8.52
N TRP A 203 -20.62 -7.28 8.41
CA TRP A 203 -20.20 -8.29 7.46
C TRP A 203 -20.56 -9.69 7.96
N GLU A 204 -21.19 -10.49 7.10
CA GLU A 204 -21.64 -11.85 7.45
C GLU A 204 -20.46 -12.75 7.84
N ASN A 205 -20.56 -13.42 9.00
CA ASN A 205 -19.56 -14.37 9.50
C ASN A 205 -18.14 -13.77 9.53
N CYS A 206 -18.04 -12.50 9.95
CA CYS A 206 -16.80 -11.75 10.09
C CYS A 206 -16.22 -11.92 11.50
N ALA A 207 -15.01 -12.47 11.59
CA ALA A 207 -14.24 -12.53 12.82
C ALA A 207 -13.40 -11.25 13.06
N GLY A 208 -13.41 -10.32 12.10
CA GLY A 208 -12.63 -9.09 12.12
C GLY A 208 -11.66 -9.00 10.94
N PHE A 209 -10.77 -8.02 11.01
CA PHE A 209 -9.91 -7.61 9.91
C PHE A 209 -8.45 -7.58 10.32
N GLU A 210 -7.59 -8.22 9.54
CA GLU A 210 -6.13 -8.21 9.75
C GLU A 210 -5.46 -7.34 8.68
N GLU A 211 -4.57 -6.43 9.09
CA GLU A 211 -3.74 -5.67 8.14
C GLU A 211 -2.68 -6.59 7.50
N VAL A 212 -2.85 -6.88 6.21
CA VAL A 212 -1.93 -7.74 5.45
C VAL A 212 -0.91 -6.95 4.63
N TYR A 213 -1.11 -5.65 4.46
CA TYR A 213 -0.20 -4.77 3.72
C TYR A 213 -0.36 -3.32 4.14
N ASN A 214 0.76 -2.61 4.27
CA ASN A 214 0.84 -1.16 4.47
C ASN A 214 2.03 -0.61 3.67
N SER A 215 1.77 0.29 2.73
CA SER A 215 2.82 0.88 1.87
C SER A 215 3.77 1.83 2.62
N GLN A 216 3.47 2.16 3.88
CA GLN A 216 4.28 3.00 4.76
C GLN A 216 4.96 2.22 5.90
N SER A 217 5.04 0.88 5.81
CA SER A 217 5.89 0.11 6.72
C SER A 217 7.35 0.62 6.70
N ALA A 218 8.03 0.56 7.84
CA ALA A 218 9.40 1.05 8.00
C ALA A 218 10.38 0.41 7.00
N GLU A 219 10.23 -0.89 6.71
CA GLU A 219 11.02 -1.65 5.75
C GLU A 219 10.91 -1.13 4.30
N PHE A 220 9.89 -0.33 4.00
CA PHE A 220 9.68 0.31 2.69
C PHE A 220 10.13 1.78 2.66
N GLY A 221 10.70 2.30 3.76
CA GLY A 221 11.07 3.70 3.91
C GLY A 221 9.94 4.59 4.42
N GLY A 222 8.93 4.01 5.07
CA GLY A 222 8.01 4.71 5.96
C GLY A 222 8.56 4.77 7.39
N TRP A 223 7.73 4.51 8.40
CA TRP A 223 8.13 4.55 9.81
C TRP A 223 7.51 3.40 10.62
N GLU A 224 8.06 3.17 11.82
CA GLU A 224 7.54 2.17 12.76
C GLU A 224 6.12 2.54 13.21
N ASN A 225 5.26 1.54 13.38
CA ASN A 225 3.88 1.72 13.85
C ASN A 225 3.05 2.64 12.93
N SER A 226 3.40 2.72 11.64
CA SER A 226 2.68 3.58 10.70
C SER A 226 1.26 3.10 10.38
N GLY A 227 0.99 1.81 10.56
CA GLY A 227 -0.32 1.19 10.30
C GLY A 227 -0.82 0.43 11.53
N ASN A 228 -1.49 -0.69 11.28
CA ASN A 228 -2.29 -1.38 12.28
C ASN A 228 -1.81 -2.80 12.58
N LYS A 229 -0.73 -3.28 11.95
CA LYS A 229 -0.20 -4.64 12.12
C LYS A 229 -0.06 -5.09 13.59
N GLN A 230 0.38 -4.21 14.48
CA GLN A 230 0.58 -4.53 15.91
C GLN A 230 -0.73 -4.64 16.70
N ARG A 231 -1.82 -4.08 16.17
CA ARG A 231 -3.16 -4.17 16.77
C ARG A 231 -3.83 -5.52 16.50
N GLY A 232 -3.24 -6.36 15.65
CA GLY A 232 -3.78 -7.68 15.32
C GLY A 232 -5.11 -7.59 14.58
N VAL A 233 -6.11 -8.33 15.07
CA VAL A 233 -7.44 -8.41 14.45
C VAL A 233 -8.32 -7.26 14.93
N ILE A 234 -8.69 -6.39 14.00
CA ILE A 234 -9.52 -5.20 14.24
C ILE A 234 -10.98 -5.58 14.03
N GLN A 235 -11.81 -5.32 15.03
CA GLN A 235 -13.25 -5.53 14.93
C GLN A 235 -13.92 -4.35 14.22
N GLN A 236 -14.97 -4.66 13.47
CA GLN A 236 -15.85 -3.65 12.91
C GLN A 236 -16.63 -2.98 14.04
N ASP A 237 -16.62 -1.66 14.06
CA ASP A 237 -17.44 -0.84 14.95
C ASP A 237 -18.61 -0.27 14.15
N ASN A 238 -19.81 -0.80 14.37
CA ASN A 238 -21.01 -0.46 13.61
C ASN A 238 -20.81 -0.59 12.09
N ASP A 239 -20.75 0.51 11.36
CA ASP A 239 -20.53 0.57 9.91
C ASP A 239 -19.11 0.96 9.51
N GLN A 240 -18.19 1.01 10.50
CA GLN A 240 -16.84 1.53 10.34
C GLN A 240 -15.75 0.57 10.81
N LEU A 241 -14.54 0.79 10.30
CA LEU A 241 -13.31 0.22 10.82
C LEU A 241 -12.46 1.35 11.39
N MET A 242 -12.22 1.33 12.70
CA MET A 242 -11.41 2.34 13.40
C MET A 242 -9.93 1.99 13.26
N ILE A 243 -9.21 2.73 12.42
CA ILE A 243 -7.83 2.43 12.03
C ILE A 243 -6.91 3.65 12.09
N CYS A 244 -5.64 3.37 12.31
CA CYS A 244 -4.56 4.29 12.00
C CYS A 244 -4.44 4.38 10.46
N ILE A 245 -4.24 5.58 9.94
CA ILE A 245 -4.07 5.82 8.51
C ILE A 245 -2.83 6.68 8.31
N PRO A 246 -1.72 6.11 7.79
CA PRO A 246 -0.55 6.90 7.44
C PRO A 246 -0.84 7.82 6.24
N LYS A 247 -0.14 8.95 6.15
CA LYS A 247 -0.20 9.82 4.96
C LYS A 247 0.37 9.14 3.73
N LEU A 248 -0.13 9.50 2.55
CA LEU A 248 0.35 9.00 1.25
C LEU A 248 0.47 7.46 1.24
N SER A 249 -0.58 6.74 1.65
CA SER A 249 -0.52 5.30 1.89
C SER A 249 -1.59 4.48 1.19
N VAL A 250 -1.31 3.20 1.02
CA VAL A 250 -2.33 2.14 0.85
C VAL A 250 -2.18 1.12 1.96
N GLN A 251 -3.30 0.80 2.59
CA GLN A 251 -3.42 -0.31 3.54
C GLN A 251 -4.42 -1.32 2.98
N ILE A 252 -4.16 -2.61 3.20
CA ILE A 252 -5.05 -3.70 2.81
C ILE A 252 -5.36 -4.53 4.05
N PHE A 253 -6.65 -4.68 4.33
CA PHE A 253 -7.16 -5.47 5.43
C PHE A 253 -7.88 -6.69 4.89
N LYS A 254 -7.49 -7.87 5.36
CA LYS A 254 -8.15 -9.13 5.04
C LYS A 254 -9.26 -9.40 6.04
N MET A 255 -10.46 -9.69 5.55
CA MET A 255 -11.53 -10.22 6.39
C MET A 255 -11.16 -11.64 6.84
N LEU A 256 -11.26 -11.89 8.14
CA LEU A 256 -11.17 -13.21 8.73
C LEU A 256 -12.58 -13.80 8.83
N TRP A 257 -12.75 -15.02 8.34
CA TRP A 257 -14.03 -15.73 8.42
C TRP A 257 -14.16 -16.44 9.76
N GLY A 258 -15.35 -16.41 10.34
CA GLY A 258 -15.70 -17.17 11.54
C GLY A 258 -16.30 -16.31 12.65
N ALA A 259 -16.38 -16.90 13.84
CA ALA A 259 -16.74 -16.16 15.04
C ALA A 259 -15.63 -15.15 15.38
N PRO A 260 -15.97 -13.92 15.80
CA PRO A 260 -15.00 -13.00 16.37
C PRO A 260 -14.17 -13.71 17.44
N PRO A 261 -12.84 -13.49 17.49
CA PRO A 261 -12.06 -13.95 18.62
C PRO A 261 -12.74 -13.41 19.88
N ALA A 262 -12.84 -14.26 20.92
CA ALA A 262 -13.42 -13.85 22.19
C ALA A 262 -12.77 -12.53 22.62
N ALA A 263 -13.57 -11.54 23.00
CA ALA A 263 -13.05 -10.28 23.51
C ALA A 263 -12.01 -10.59 24.57
N VAL A 264 -10.78 -10.14 24.34
CA VAL A 264 -9.70 -10.36 25.29
C VAL A 264 -10.04 -9.51 26.50
N ASP A 265 -10.44 -10.17 27.58
CA ASP A 265 -10.67 -9.52 28.86
C ASP A 265 -9.36 -8.85 29.29
N PRO A 266 -9.30 -7.51 29.39
CA PRO A 266 -8.09 -6.78 29.76
C PRO A 266 -7.49 -7.28 31.08
N ASP A 267 -8.35 -7.72 32.00
CA ASP A 267 -7.92 -8.22 33.31
C ASP A 267 -7.21 -9.58 33.17
N VAL A 268 -7.59 -10.39 32.20
CA VAL A 268 -6.95 -11.69 31.90
C VAL A 268 -5.61 -11.50 31.20
N GLU A 269 -5.48 -10.53 30.29
CA GLU A 269 -4.19 -10.18 29.67
C GLU A 269 -3.21 -9.59 30.68
N HIS A 270 -3.67 -8.65 31.52
CA HIS A 270 -2.86 -8.09 32.60
C HIS A 270 -2.41 -9.18 33.59
N ALA A 271 -3.29 -10.13 33.93
CA ALA A 271 -2.93 -11.26 34.77
C ALA A 271 -1.89 -12.19 34.11
N LYS A 272 -1.98 -12.43 32.80
CA LYS A 272 -0.97 -13.22 32.06
C LYS A 272 0.38 -12.52 31.98
N LEU A 273 0.40 -11.22 31.70
CA LEU A 273 1.62 -10.41 31.66
C LEU A 273 2.27 -10.32 33.05
N ALA A 274 1.48 -10.13 34.10
CA ALA A 274 1.97 -10.13 35.48
C ALA A 274 2.54 -11.51 35.88
N ALA A 275 1.89 -12.60 35.50
CA ALA A 275 2.38 -13.96 35.75
C ALA A 275 3.68 -14.27 35.00
N ALA A 276 3.80 -13.84 33.73
CA ALA A 276 5.02 -14.02 32.93
C ALA A 276 6.19 -13.18 33.49
N ALA A 277 5.92 -11.97 33.96
CA ALA A 277 6.92 -11.13 34.63
C ALA A 277 7.38 -11.76 35.96
N ALA A 278 6.45 -12.30 36.76
CA ALA A 278 6.78 -12.99 38.00
C ALA A 278 7.65 -14.24 37.76
N GLN A 279 7.32 -15.06 36.76
CA GLN A 279 8.14 -16.23 36.39
C GLN A 279 9.55 -15.85 35.91
N SER A 280 9.68 -14.73 35.21
CA SER A 280 10.97 -14.23 34.72
C SER A 280 11.86 -13.72 35.87
N ILE A 281 11.26 -13.14 36.92
CA ILE A 281 11.97 -12.71 38.13
C ILE A 281 12.42 -13.91 38.95
N SER A 282 11.59 -14.95 39.07
CA SER A 282 11.93 -16.20 39.77
C SER A 282 13.07 -16.97 39.11
N ALA A 283 13.26 -16.82 37.80
CA ALA A 283 14.34 -17.48 37.05
C ALA A 283 15.71 -16.77 37.16
N LEU A 284 15.75 -15.59 37.80
CA LEU A 284 16.94 -14.76 38.00
C LEU A 284 17.50 -14.84 39.44
N GLN A 285 16.90 -15.67 40.30
CA GLN A 285 17.37 -15.98 41.67
C GLN A 285 17.99 -17.38 41.72
#